data_AF-A0A147KCL1-F1
#
_entry.id   AF-A0A147KCL1-F1
#
_cell.length_a   1.000
_cell.length_b   1.000
_cell.length_c   1.000
_cell.angle_alpha   90.00
_cell.angle_beta   90.00
_cell.angle_gamma   90.00
#
_symmetry.space_group_name_H-M   'P 1'
#
loop_
_entity.id
_entity.type
_entity.pdbx_description
1 polymer ?
#
loop_
_entity_poly.entity_id
_entity_poly.type
_entity_poly.pdbx_seq_one_letter_code
_entity_poly.pdbx_strand_id
1 'polypeptide(L)'
;MLKKFLELSDLETTISLRQKELMELEEKIEEKKRLLKQLNRNVRRYEENSSPREVAVTKQTKPVSEKKVGEIARTDLVRALESGRVPQSVIERLCDKRYSKETLDLNFPILREVTDMSKVEELKKDPTGRSRYYAKPITIHGKQYLLCAQWFDYSKTKLIRWIEKYG
;
A
#
# COMPACT_ATOMS: atom_id res chain seq x y z
N MET A 1 -13.67 -17.52 -62.94
CA MET A 1 -12.39 -18.14 -62.50
C MET A 1 -11.45 -17.11 -61.86
N LEU A 2 -11.17 -15.98 -62.54
CA LEU A 2 -10.25 -14.92 -62.05
C LEU A 2 -10.61 -14.27 -60.70
N LYS A 3 -11.89 -13.94 -60.44
CA LYS A 3 -12.30 -13.30 -59.17
C LYS A 3 -11.97 -14.14 -57.93
N LYS A 4 -12.15 -15.45 -58.01
CA LYS A 4 -11.88 -16.40 -56.92
C LYS A 4 -10.38 -16.53 -56.62
N PHE A 5 -9.54 -16.34 -57.65
CA PHE A 5 -8.09 -16.35 -57.50
C PHE A 5 -7.58 -15.09 -56.81
N LEU A 6 -8.17 -13.93 -57.13
CA LEU A 6 -7.86 -12.66 -56.48
C LEU A 6 -8.23 -12.69 -54.98
N GLU A 7 -9.44 -13.17 -54.65
CA GLU A 7 -9.89 -13.33 -53.26
C GLU A 7 -9.00 -14.28 -52.44
N LEU A 8 -8.51 -15.36 -53.06
CA LEU A 8 -7.57 -16.28 -52.40
C LEU A 8 -6.22 -15.62 -52.13
N SER A 9 -5.70 -14.82 -53.08
CA SER A 9 -4.46 -14.06 -52.92
C SER A 9 -4.56 -13.01 -51.81
N ASP A 10 -5.70 -12.32 -51.70
CA ASP A 10 -5.96 -11.32 -50.66
C ASP A 10 -6.10 -11.98 -49.27
N LEU A 11 -6.67 -13.19 -49.23
CA LEU A 11 -6.78 -13.97 -48.01
C LEU A 11 -5.40 -14.47 -47.55
N GLU A 12 -4.55 -14.96 -48.46
CA GLU A 12 -3.19 -15.42 -48.16
C GLU A 12 -2.32 -14.29 -47.60
N THR A 13 -2.39 -13.09 -48.18
CA THR A 13 -1.68 -11.92 -47.68
C THR A 13 -2.19 -11.49 -46.30
N THR A 14 -3.50 -11.53 -46.08
CA THR A 14 -4.09 -11.24 -44.76
C THR A 14 -3.65 -12.25 -43.70
N ILE A 15 -3.65 -13.54 -44.02
CA ILE A 15 -3.19 -14.61 -43.11
C ILE A 15 -1.72 -14.40 -42.75
N SER A 16 -0.87 -14.11 -43.74
CA SER A 16 0.56 -13.85 -43.53
C SER A 16 0.78 -12.63 -42.61
N LEU A 17 0.00 -11.57 -42.78
CA LEU A 17 0.07 -10.38 -41.93
C LEU A 17 -0.30 -10.69 -40.48
N ARG A 18 -1.38 -11.47 -40.27
CA ARG A 18 -1.82 -11.88 -38.92
C ARG A 18 -0.85 -12.83 -38.25
N GLN A 19 -0.22 -13.73 -39.00
CA GLN A 19 0.83 -14.61 -38.47
C GLN A 19 2.03 -13.80 -37.95
N LYS A 20 2.40 -12.72 -38.67
CA LYS A 20 3.46 -11.81 -38.22
C LYS A 20 3.06 -11.06 -36.93
N GLU A 21 1.83 -10.53 -36.87
CA GLU A 21 1.31 -9.86 -35.66
C GLU A 21 1.27 -10.81 -34.45
N LEU A 22 0.88 -12.07 -34.65
CA LEU A 22 0.87 -13.09 -33.59
C LEU A 22 2.27 -13.38 -33.07
N MET A 23 3.27 -13.53 -33.95
CA MET A 23 4.66 -13.72 -33.54
C MET A 23 5.17 -12.53 -32.71
N GLU A 24 4.85 -11.30 -33.10
CA GLU A 24 5.26 -10.11 -32.36
C GLU A 24 4.59 -10.03 -30.97
N LEU A 25 3.33 -10.47 -30.87
CA LEU A 25 2.62 -10.56 -29.59
C LEU A 25 3.20 -11.64 -28.68
N GLU A 26 3.57 -12.80 -29.23
CA GLU A 26 4.21 -13.88 -28.48
C GLU A 26 5.55 -13.44 -27.89
N GLU A 27 6.35 -12.70 -28.66
CA GLU A 27 7.61 -12.12 -28.19
C GLU A 27 7.38 -11.16 -27.01
N LYS A 28 6.41 -10.25 -27.14
CA LYS A 28 6.03 -9.31 -26.07
C LYS A 28 5.51 -10.01 -24.81
N ILE A 29 4.76 -11.11 -24.97
CA ILE A 29 4.29 -11.92 -23.85
C ILE A 29 5.46 -12.58 -23.13
N GLU A 30 6.43 -13.11 -23.88
CA GLU A 30 7.61 -13.75 -23.31
C GLU A 30 8.48 -12.74 -22.55
N GLU A 31 8.66 -11.54 -23.09
CA GLU A 31 9.34 -10.45 -22.39
C GLU A 31 8.63 -10.08 -21.08
N LYS A 32 7.30 -9.91 -21.10
CA LYS A 32 6.52 -9.65 -19.89
C LYS A 32 6.64 -10.77 -18.85
N LYS A 33 6.65 -12.04 -19.26
CA LYS A 33 6.87 -13.18 -18.35
C LYS A 33 8.24 -13.11 -17.69
N ARG A 34 9.29 -12.74 -18.45
CA ARG A 34 10.65 -12.55 -17.90
C ARG A 34 10.69 -11.41 -16.88
N LEU A 35 10.06 -10.28 -17.19
CA LEU A 35 9.95 -9.15 -16.28
C LEU A 35 9.18 -9.51 -15.01
N LEU A 36 8.05 -10.21 -15.13
CA LEU A 36 7.28 -10.71 -13.98
C LEU A 36 8.11 -11.66 -13.11
N LYS A 37 8.90 -12.56 -13.71
CA LYS A 37 9.81 -13.44 -12.98
C LYS A 37 10.92 -12.66 -12.26
N GLN A 38 11.44 -11.59 -12.85
CA GLN A 38 12.39 -10.70 -12.19
C GLN A 38 11.74 -9.92 -11.03
N LEU A 39 10.54 -9.38 -11.25
CA LEU A 39 9.78 -8.65 -10.24
C LEU A 39 9.45 -9.55 -9.04
N ASN A 40 8.98 -10.77 -9.26
CA ASN A 40 8.70 -11.73 -8.18
C ASN A 40 9.95 -12.08 -7.37
N ARG A 41 11.12 -12.19 -8.01
CA ARG A 41 12.39 -12.36 -7.27
C ARG A 41 12.74 -11.15 -6.42
N ASN A 42 12.47 -9.94 -6.92
CA ASN A 42 12.68 -8.71 -6.17
C ASN A 42 11.69 -8.57 -5.02
N VAL A 43 10.40 -8.88 -5.22
CA VAL A 43 9.37 -8.92 -4.17
C VAL A 43 9.79 -9.86 -3.06
N ARG A 44 10.20 -11.09 -3.39
CA ARG A 44 10.72 -12.05 -2.40
C ARG A 44 11.94 -11.52 -1.64
N ARG A 45 12.86 -10.83 -2.34
CA ARG A 45 14.03 -10.21 -1.70
C ARG A 45 13.63 -9.03 -0.79
N TYR A 46 12.59 -8.28 -1.14
CA TYR A 46 12.01 -7.26 -0.26
C TYR A 46 11.26 -7.89 0.92
N GLU A 47 10.56 -9.01 0.75
CA GLU A 47 9.94 -9.74 1.87
C GLU A 47 10.99 -10.34 2.80
N GLU A 48 12.08 -10.90 2.27
CA GLU A 48 13.20 -11.45 3.04
C GLU A 48 14.00 -10.34 3.76
N ASN A 49 14.14 -9.15 3.17
CA ASN A 49 14.83 -8.00 3.77
C ASN A 49 13.91 -7.07 4.59
N SER A 50 12.58 -7.19 4.45
CA SER A 50 11.57 -6.37 5.13
C SER A 50 10.65 -7.20 6.02
N SER A 51 10.97 -8.48 6.26
CA SER A 51 10.33 -9.29 7.29
C SER A 51 10.66 -8.74 8.68
N PRO A 52 9.67 -8.28 9.47
CA PRO A 52 9.70 -8.56 10.89
C PRO A 52 9.48 -10.07 11.02
N ARG A 53 10.51 -10.79 11.47
CA ARG A 53 10.49 -12.23 11.81
C ARG A 53 9.07 -12.73 12.06
N GLU A 54 8.59 -13.65 11.22
CA GLU A 54 7.47 -14.52 11.59
C GLU A 54 7.90 -15.35 12.80
N VAL A 55 7.67 -14.81 14.00
CA VAL A 55 7.62 -15.60 15.21
C VAL A 55 6.23 -16.22 15.26
N ALA A 56 6.21 -17.54 15.09
CA ALA A 56 5.14 -18.40 15.55
C ALA A 56 4.56 -17.83 16.85
N VAL A 57 3.26 -17.53 16.84
CA VAL A 57 2.57 -16.83 17.92
C VAL A 57 2.42 -17.77 19.11
N THR A 58 3.47 -17.84 19.91
CA THR A 58 3.37 -17.87 21.36
C THR A 58 3.87 -16.50 21.84
N LYS A 59 3.10 -15.44 21.57
CA LYS A 59 3.51 -14.08 21.94
C LYS A 59 3.32 -13.88 23.44
N GLN A 60 4.43 -13.96 24.18
CA GLN A 60 4.61 -13.10 25.33
C GLN A 60 4.65 -11.65 24.81
N THR A 61 3.50 -10.97 24.81
CA THR A 61 3.42 -9.56 24.44
C THR A 61 4.09 -8.74 25.52
N LYS A 62 5.21 -8.08 25.18
CA LYS A 62 5.74 -7.01 26.04
C LYS A 62 4.63 -6.01 26.32
N PRO A 63 4.48 -5.54 27.57
CA PRO A 63 3.48 -4.53 27.90
C PRO A 63 3.70 -3.29 27.03
N VAL A 64 2.62 -2.60 26.64
CA VAL A 64 2.64 -1.44 25.74
C VAL A 64 3.61 -0.35 26.24
N SER A 65 3.82 -0.27 27.56
CA SER A 65 4.80 0.61 28.21
C SER A 65 6.25 0.40 27.74
N GLU A 66 6.63 -0.81 27.32
CA GLU A 66 8.01 -1.13 26.90
C GLU A 66 8.25 -0.94 25.39
N LYS A 67 7.20 -0.82 24.58
CA LYS A 67 7.32 -0.66 23.12
C LYS A 67 7.76 0.76 22.74
N LYS A 68 8.50 0.90 21.63
CA LYS A 68 8.78 2.22 21.05
C LYS A 68 7.50 2.84 20.48
N VAL A 69 7.37 4.17 20.49
CA VAL A 69 6.13 4.84 20.03
C VAL A 69 5.74 4.49 18.60
N GLY A 70 6.71 4.44 17.67
CA GLY A 70 6.45 4.04 16.28
C GLY A 70 6.11 2.55 16.11
N GLU A 71 6.44 1.70 17.09
CA GLU A 71 6.00 0.31 17.13
C GLU A 71 4.55 0.21 17.61
N ILE A 72 4.18 0.95 18.65
CA ILE A 72 2.79 1.07 19.14
C ILE A 72 1.89 1.58 18.00
N ALA A 73 2.33 2.62 17.28
CA ALA A 73 1.59 3.16 16.16
C ALA A 73 1.36 2.15 15.03
N ARG A 74 2.37 1.34 14.67
CA ARG A 74 2.24 0.34 13.59
C ARG A 74 1.52 -0.94 14.00
N THR A 75 1.33 -1.18 15.29
CA THR A 75 0.76 -2.43 15.79
C THR A 75 -0.55 -2.19 16.51
N ASP A 76 -0.51 -1.56 17.68
CA ASP A 76 -1.65 -1.37 18.55
C ASP A 76 -2.64 -0.34 17.98
N LEU A 77 -2.16 0.79 17.43
CA LEU A 77 -3.03 1.79 16.78
C LEU A 77 -3.65 1.26 15.50
N VAL A 78 -2.88 0.59 14.63
CA VAL A 78 -3.43 -0.04 13.41
C VAL A 78 -4.54 -1.02 13.78
N ARG A 79 -4.30 -1.90 14.76
CA ARG A 79 -5.32 -2.85 15.23
C ARG A 79 -6.58 -2.14 15.75
N ALA A 80 -6.42 -1.06 16.51
CA ALA A 80 -7.56 -0.27 17.00
C ALA A 80 -8.38 0.31 15.84
N LEU A 81 -7.71 0.92 14.86
CA LEU A 81 -8.35 1.53 13.70
C LEU A 81 -9.05 0.51 12.79
N GLU A 82 -8.40 -0.61 12.49
CA GLU A 82 -8.94 -1.66 11.61
C GLU A 82 -10.03 -2.51 12.30
N SER A 83 -10.19 -2.39 13.63
CA SER A 83 -11.22 -3.15 14.37
C SER A 83 -12.66 -2.75 14.04
N GLY A 84 -12.87 -1.63 13.33
CA GLY A 84 -14.19 -1.09 13.03
C GLY A 84 -14.93 -0.47 14.23
N ARG A 85 -14.31 -0.41 15.42
CA ARG A 85 -14.91 0.19 16.63
C ARG A 85 -14.83 1.71 16.67
N VAL A 86 -13.81 2.29 16.04
CA VAL A 86 -13.61 3.74 16.00
C VAL A 86 -14.67 4.39 15.11
N PRO A 87 -15.50 5.33 15.60
CA PRO A 87 -16.56 5.93 14.80
C PRO A 87 -16.02 6.68 13.58
N GLN A 88 -16.78 6.67 12.48
CA GLN A 88 -16.38 7.32 11.22
C GLN A 88 -16.05 8.81 11.39
N SER A 89 -16.80 9.54 12.21
CA SER A 89 -16.51 10.95 12.51
C SER A 89 -15.17 11.17 13.23
N VAL A 90 -14.67 10.16 13.95
CA VAL A 90 -13.33 10.21 14.54
C VAL A 90 -12.27 9.92 13.48
N ILE A 91 -12.52 8.96 12.59
CA ILE A 91 -11.62 8.65 11.46
C ILE A 91 -11.43 9.88 10.56
N GLU A 92 -12.50 10.62 10.25
CA GLU A 92 -12.42 11.86 9.48
C GLU A 92 -11.57 12.93 10.15
N ARG A 93 -11.67 13.07 11.48
CA ARG A 93 -10.81 13.99 12.23
C ARG A 93 -9.34 13.56 12.25
N LEU A 94 -9.03 12.27 12.14
CA LEU A 94 -7.64 11.79 12.02
C LEU A 94 -6.98 12.22 10.71
N CYS A 95 -7.76 12.59 9.70
CA CYS A 95 -7.27 13.21 8.46
C CYS A 95 -6.97 14.71 8.62
N ASP A 96 -7.37 15.33 9.73
CA ASP A 96 -7.12 16.74 10.01
C ASP A 96 -5.79 16.97 10.74
N LYS A 97 -5.01 17.93 10.25
CA LYS A 97 -3.72 18.28 10.81
C LYS A 97 -3.85 18.90 12.20
N ARG A 98 -4.84 19.78 12.41
CA ARG A 98 -5.03 20.46 13.70
C ARG A 98 -5.41 19.45 14.79
N TYR A 99 -6.37 18.58 14.50
CA TYR A 99 -6.75 17.48 15.39
C TYR A 99 -5.55 16.60 15.75
N SER A 100 -4.72 16.27 14.76
CA SER A 100 -3.53 15.44 14.96
C SER A 100 -2.50 16.11 15.88
N LYS A 101 -2.33 17.44 15.75
CA LYS A 101 -1.46 18.24 16.62
C LYS A 101 -2.00 18.33 18.04
N GLU A 102 -3.28 18.63 18.21
CA GLU A 102 -3.91 18.77 19.53
C GLU A 102 -3.98 17.43 20.28
N THR A 103 -4.29 16.35 19.56
CA THR A 103 -4.57 15.04 20.17
C THR A 103 -3.31 14.22 20.40
N LEU A 104 -2.41 14.14 19.41
CA LEU A 104 -1.23 13.27 19.43
C LEU A 104 0.09 14.02 19.28
N ASP A 105 0.06 15.35 19.19
CA ASP A 105 1.25 16.20 19.03
C ASP A 105 2.02 15.98 17.71
N LEU A 106 1.30 15.56 16.67
CA LEU A 106 1.88 15.31 15.35
C LEU A 106 1.70 16.54 14.45
N ASN A 107 2.73 16.86 13.66
CA ASN A 107 2.70 17.99 12.73
C ASN A 107 2.05 17.64 11.38
N PHE A 108 1.60 16.40 11.22
CA PHE A 108 0.95 15.87 10.02
C PHE A 108 -0.32 15.14 10.41
N PRO A 109 -1.34 15.09 9.53
CA PRO A 109 -2.48 14.21 9.70
C PRO A 109 -2.05 12.79 10.06
N ILE A 110 -2.74 12.17 11.02
CA ILE A 110 -2.49 10.78 11.41
C ILE A 110 -2.83 9.85 10.26
N LEU A 111 -3.95 10.12 9.57
CA LEU A 111 -4.38 9.39 8.39
C LEU A 111 -4.35 10.28 7.15
N ARG A 112 -4.06 9.66 6.02
CA ARG A 112 -4.26 10.25 4.70
C ARG A 112 -5.03 9.27 3.84
N GLU A 113 -6.23 9.66 3.42
CA GLU A 113 -7.08 8.81 2.57
C GLU A 113 -6.39 8.54 1.23
N VAL A 114 -6.50 7.29 0.76
CA VAL A 114 -6.00 6.83 -0.53
C VAL A 114 -7.21 6.51 -1.39
N THR A 115 -7.57 7.46 -2.26
CA THR A 115 -8.65 7.28 -3.24
C THR A 115 -8.17 6.55 -4.50
N ASP A 116 -6.87 6.56 -4.76
CA ASP A 116 -6.23 5.92 -5.92
C ASP A 116 -4.94 5.21 -5.46
N MET A 117 -4.95 3.88 -5.51
CA MET A 117 -3.83 3.04 -5.07
C MET A 117 -2.57 3.24 -5.94
N SER A 118 -2.70 3.71 -7.18
CA SER A 118 -1.54 4.02 -8.03
C SER A 118 -0.73 5.22 -7.54
N LYS A 119 -1.34 6.07 -6.69
CA LYS A 119 -0.72 7.31 -6.17
C LYS A 119 -0.11 7.18 -4.78
N VAL A 120 -0.08 5.98 -4.20
CA VAL A 120 0.47 5.75 -2.84
C VAL A 120 1.89 6.29 -2.68
N GLU A 121 2.75 6.09 -3.69
CA GLU A 121 4.14 6.56 -3.67
C GLU A 121 4.29 8.10 -3.62
N GLU A 122 3.32 8.81 -4.20
CA GLU A 122 3.23 10.27 -4.15
C GLU A 122 2.59 10.72 -2.82
N LEU A 123 1.46 10.11 -2.45
CA LEU A 123 0.69 10.46 -1.25
C LEU A 123 1.47 10.22 0.05
N LYS A 124 2.46 9.33 0.09
CA LYS A 124 3.29 9.16 1.29
C LYS A 124 4.28 10.31 1.51
N LYS A 125 4.52 11.18 0.52
CA LYS A 125 5.49 12.27 0.58
C LYS A 125 4.83 13.60 0.92
N ASP A 126 5.61 14.48 1.53
CA ASP A 126 5.28 15.90 1.69
C ASP A 126 5.68 16.73 0.45
N PRO A 127 5.34 18.03 0.37
CA PRO A 127 5.73 18.89 -0.75
C PRO A 127 7.24 19.00 -0.97
N THR A 128 8.06 18.63 0.03
CA THR A 128 9.53 18.60 -0.09
C THR A 128 10.06 17.24 -0.58
N GLY A 129 9.16 16.32 -0.94
CA GLY A 129 9.50 14.98 -1.44
C GLY A 129 9.87 13.98 -0.34
N ARG A 130 9.76 14.33 0.95
CA ARG A 130 10.14 13.45 2.05
C ARG A 130 8.97 12.59 2.49
N SER A 131 9.21 11.30 2.73
CA SER A 131 8.20 10.39 3.27
C SER A 131 7.75 10.84 4.66
N ARG A 132 6.43 10.97 4.83
CA ARG A 132 5.75 11.27 6.11
C ARG A 132 4.83 10.16 6.57
N TYR A 133 4.44 9.28 5.65
CA TYR A 133 3.55 8.17 5.93
C TYR A 133 4.24 6.83 5.65
N TYR A 134 3.81 5.78 6.34
CA TYR A 134 4.24 4.41 6.06
C TYR A 134 3.79 3.99 4.66
N ALA A 135 4.58 3.11 4.02
CA ALA A 135 4.34 2.70 2.65
C ALA A 135 3.14 1.76 2.49
N LYS A 136 2.81 0.98 3.53
CA LYS A 136 1.70 0.03 3.52
C LYS A 136 0.40 0.73 3.96
N PRO A 137 -0.63 0.82 3.09
CA PRO A 137 -1.95 1.30 3.49
C PRO A 137 -2.63 0.35 4.49
N ILE A 138 -3.55 0.91 5.28
CA ILE A 138 -4.42 0.20 6.22
C ILE A 138 -5.88 0.35 5.79
N THR A 139 -6.73 -0.61 6.15
CA THR A 139 -8.14 -0.64 5.75
C THR A 139 -9.05 -0.31 6.91
N ILE A 140 -9.75 0.82 6.84
CA ILE A 140 -10.66 1.28 7.89
C ILE A 140 -12.03 1.51 7.27
N HIS A 141 -13.07 0.85 7.77
CA HIS A 141 -14.45 0.97 7.25
C HIS A 141 -14.55 0.79 5.73
N GLY A 142 -13.75 -0.13 5.16
CA GLY A 142 -13.70 -0.42 3.73
C GLY A 142 -12.92 0.58 2.88
N LYS A 143 -12.37 1.65 3.47
CA LYS A 143 -11.52 2.65 2.78
C LYS A 143 -10.05 2.45 3.10
N GLN A 144 -9.18 2.91 2.18
CA GLN A 144 -7.74 2.80 2.30
C GLN A 144 -7.13 4.09 2.85
N TYR A 145 -6.21 3.96 3.79
CA TYR A 145 -5.51 5.10 4.41
C TYR A 145 -4.02 4.83 4.56
N LEU A 146 -3.19 5.86 4.41
CA LEU A 146 -1.80 5.85 4.87
C LEU A 146 -1.72 6.35 6.30
N LEU A 147 -0.88 5.71 7.11
CA LEU A 147 -0.63 6.09 8.50
C LEU A 147 0.64 6.93 8.61
N CYS A 148 0.58 8.03 9.35
CA CYS A 148 1.74 8.89 9.64
C CYS A 148 2.89 8.07 10.28
N ALA A 149 4.11 8.34 9.85
CA ALA A 149 5.32 7.66 10.30
C ALA A 149 6.16 8.49 11.29
N GLN A 150 5.85 9.78 11.47
CA GLN A 150 6.63 10.68 12.32
C GLN A 150 6.16 10.68 13.77
N TRP A 151 6.52 9.63 14.49
CA TRP A 151 6.24 9.50 15.92
C TRP A 151 7.44 9.89 16.76
N PHE A 152 7.20 10.58 17.87
CA PHE A 152 8.22 11.03 18.81
C PHE A 152 7.90 10.56 20.22
N ASP A 153 8.91 10.36 21.08
CA ASP A 153 8.68 9.74 22.40
C ASP A 153 7.69 10.52 23.28
N TYR A 154 7.66 11.85 23.17
CA TYR A 154 6.68 12.69 23.89
C TYR A 154 5.23 12.44 23.48
N SER A 155 4.98 11.92 22.27
CA SER A 155 3.63 11.57 21.79
C SER A 155 3.13 10.23 22.33
N LYS A 156 4.01 9.41 22.93
CA LYS A 156 3.69 8.03 23.36
C LYS A 156 2.52 7.96 24.33
N THR A 157 2.53 8.78 25.38
CA THR A 157 1.46 8.79 26.39
C THR A 157 0.12 9.21 25.78
N LYS A 158 0.13 10.19 24.87
CA LYS A 158 -1.07 10.65 24.15
C LYS A 158 -1.62 9.53 23.24
N LEU A 159 -0.74 8.83 22.53
CA LEU A 159 -1.08 7.69 21.68
C LEU A 159 -1.74 6.56 22.47
N ILE A 160 -1.14 6.16 23.59
CA ILE A 160 -1.68 5.08 24.44
C ILE A 160 -3.08 5.45 24.93
N ARG A 161 -3.26 6.66 25.48
CA ARG A 161 -4.57 7.15 25.94
C ARG A 161 -5.61 7.20 24.82
N TRP A 162 -5.20 7.56 23.61
CA TRP A 162 -6.09 7.58 22.46
C TRP A 162 -6.56 6.16 22.10
N ILE A 163 -5.64 5.19 22.09
CA ILE A 163 -5.95 3.78 21.84
C ILE A 163 -6.87 3.24 22.94
N GLU A 164 -6.62 3.53 24.22
CA GLU A 164 -7.50 3.11 25.32
C GLU A 164 -8.91 3.70 25.20
N LYS A 165 -9.03 4.91 24.65
CA LYS A 165 -10.31 5.60 24.50
C LYS A 165 -11.16 5.05 23.34
N TYR A 166 -10.55 4.68 22.22
CA TYR A 166 -11.26 4.35 20.97
C TYR A 166 -10.99 2.95 20.41
N GLY A 167 -9.90 2.32 20.84
CA GLY A 167 -9.51 0.96 20.50
C GLY A 167 -10.26 -0.01 21.36
#